data_AF-A0A7S1W5Q2-F1
#
_entry.id   AF-A0A7S1W5Q2-F1
#
_cell.length_a   1.000
_cell.length_b   1.000
_cell.length_c   1.000
_cell.angle_alpha   90.00
_cell.angle_beta   90.00
_cell.angle_gamma   90.00
#
_symmetry.space_group_name_H-M   'P 1'
#
loop_
_entity.id
_entity.type
_entity.pdbx_description
1 polymer ?
#
loop_
_entity_poly.entity_id
_entity_poly.type
_entity_poly.pdbx_seq_one_letter_code
_entity_poly.pdbx_strand_id
1 'polypeptide(L)'
;EGQPPRRLEVIAEVVEPRISVLDPLTLEPISRVQFGKLFFGQQKQVTVLLKNYCQHKVNFNVRPPEDPAAAQNDDDSQAGTATPLDCKPTEGRVDAGATYPLTFSFNPAMRETARG
;
A
#
# COMPACT_ATOMS: atom_id res chain seq x y z
N GLU A 1 28.86 -16.09 53.57
CA GLU A 1 28.61 -14.97 52.65
C GLU A 1 27.73 -15.46 51.50
N GLY A 2 26.57 -14.85 51.27
CA GLY A 2 25.57 -15.30 50.30
C GLY A 2 25.60 -14.43 49.04
N GLN A 3 25.77 -15.05 47.88
CA GLN A 3 25.81 -14.35 46.60
C GLN A 3 24.44 -13.66 46.33
N PRO A 4 24.41 -12.38 45.91
CA PRO A 4 23.15 -11.69 45.65
C PRO A 4 22.39 -12.34 44.49
N PRO A 5 21.05 -12.37 44.54
CA PRO A 5 20.24 -13.00 43.51
C PRO A 5 20.46 -12.29 42.18
N ARG A 6 20.95 -13.03 41.18
CA ARG A 6 21.06 -12.55 39.80
C ARG A 6 19.65 -12.42 39.23
N ARG A 7 19.21 -11.19 38.99
CA ARG A 7 17.95 -10.91 38.30
C ARG A 7 18.18 -11.08 36.80
N LEU A 8 17.32 -11.84 36.16
CA LEU A 8 17.30 -12.01 34.72
C LEU A 8 16.46 -10.87 34.14
N GLU A 9 17.09 -9.98 33.39
CA GLU A 9 16.40 -8.91 32.67
C GLU A 9 16.00 -9.45 31.30
N VAL A 10 14.69 -9.57 31.05
CA VAL A 10 14.15 -9.99 29.76
C VAL A 10 13.71 -8.73 29.03
N ILE A 11 14.46 -8.34 28.02
CA ILE A 11 14.14 -7.22 27.13
C ILE A 11 13.59 -7.82 25.83
N ALA A 12 12.32 -7.56 25.54
CA ALA A 12 11.70 -7.92 24.26
C ALA A 12 11.56 -6.66 23.42
N GLU A 13 12.37 -6.54 22.37
CA GLU A 13 12.22 -5.48 21.37
C GLU A 13 11.20 -5.94 20.33
N VAL A 14 9.94 -5.51 20.50
CA VAL A 14 8.92 -5.72 19.47
C VAL A 14 9.11 -4.67 18.39
N VAL A 15 9.51 -5.12 17.19
CA VAL A 15 9.55 -4.25 16.01
C VAL A 15 8.13 -4.11 15.49
N GLU A 16 7.37 -3.16 16.03
CA GLU A 16 6.08 -2.79 15.46
C GLU A 16 6.28 -2.07 14.12
N PRO A 17 5.56 -2.44 13.06
CA PRO A 17 5.61 -1.70 11.80
C PRO A 17 5.16 -0.26 12.04
N ARG A 18 6.03 0.70 11.69
CA ARG A 18 5.80 2.14 11.90
C ARG A 18 4.50 2.65 11.26
N ILE A 19 4.14 2.04 10.13
CA ILE A 19 2.94 2.31 9.35
C ILE A 19 2.36 0.97 8.89
N SER A 20 1.04 0.83 8.82
CA SER A 20 0.39 -0.32 8.17
C SER A 20 -0.84 0.11 7.38
N VAL A 21 -1.16 -0.67 6.35
CA VAL A 21 -2.43 -0.57 5.64
C VAL A 21 -3.38 -1.57 6.27
N LEU A 22 -4.58 -1.13 6.63
CA LEU A 22 -5.60 -1.93 7.30
C LEU A 22 -6.82 -2.08 6.39
N ASP A 23 -7.46 -3.23 6.48
CA ASP A 23 -8.81 -3.42 5.96
C ASP A 23 -9.81 -2.56 6.77
N PRO A 24 -10.71 -1.79 6.13
CA PRO A 24 -11.61 -0.89 6.84
C PRO A 24 -12.69 -1.61 7.66
N LEU A 25 -12.97 -2.89 7.37
CA LEU A 25 -13.99 -3.68 8.06
C LEU A 25 -13.39 -4.46 9.22
N THR A 26 -12.25 -5.12 9.01
CA THR A 26 -11.63 -5.96 10.05
C THR A 26 -10.61 -5.21 10.90
N LEU A 27 -10.11 -4.06 10.43
CA LEU A 27 -8.99 -3.31 11.02
C LEU A 27 -7.69 -4.12 11.11
N GLU A 28 -7.63 -5.26 10.43
CA GLU A 28 -6.44 -6.12 10.37
C GLU A 28 -5.45 -5.58 9.33
N PRO A 29 -4.13 -5.73 9.57
CA PRO A 29 -3.11 -5.39 8.58
C PRO A 29 -3.26 -6.21 7.30
N ILE A 30 -3.25 -5.53 6.16
CA ILE A 30 -3.30 -6.13 4.83
C ILE A 30 -2.10 -5.72 3.98
N SER A 31 -1.63 -6.65 3.17
CA SER A 31 -0.59 -6.40 2.14
C SER A 31 -1.15 -6.42 0.72
N ARG A 32 -2.44 -6.72 0.56
CA ARG A 32 -3.11 -6.87 -0.74
C ARG A 32 -4.51 -6.29 -0.70
N VAL A 33 -4.83 -5.46 -1.68
CA VAL A 33 -6.18 -4.92 -1.91
C VAL A 33 -6.88 -5.75 -2.96
N GLN A 34 -8.08 -6.25 -2.66
CA GLN A 34 -8.87 -7.07 -3.58
C GLN A 34 -10.05 -6.27 -4.14
N PHE A 35 -10.14 -6.16 -5.46
CA PHE A 35 -11.27 -5.53 -6.14
C PHE A 35 -12.43 -6.52 -6.43
N GLY A 36 -12.15 -7.82 -6.32
CA GLY A 36 -13.07 -8.89 -6.68
C GLY A 36 -13.17 -9.10 -8.19
N LYS A 37 -14.31 -9.65 -8.64
CA LYS A 37 -14.59 -9.83 -10.08
C LYS A 37 -14.97 -8.49 -10.70
N LEU A 38 -14.40 -8.20 -11.87
CA LEU A 38 -14.61 -6.97 -12.62
C LEU A 38 -14.89 -7.31 -14.08
N PHE A 39 -15.75 -6.51 -14.71
CA PHE A 39 -16.00 -6.58 -16.15
C PHE A 39 -15.29 -5.42 -16.85
N PHE A 40 -14.95 -5.60 -18.13
CA PHE A 40 -14.33 -4.55 -18.93
C PHE A 40 -15.20 -3.28 -18.95
N GLY A 41 -14.54 -2.12 -18.85
CA GLY A 41 -15.22 -0.81 -18.79
C GLY A 41 -15.85 -0.47 -17.43
N GLN A 42 -15.80 -1.37 -16.44
CA GLN A 42 -16.23 -1.05 -15.07
C GLN A 42 -15.06 -0.57 -14.22
N GLN A 43 -15.11 0.69 -13.81
CA GLN A 43 -14.22 1.19 -12.76
C GLN A 43 -14.69 0.72 -11.39
N LYS A 44 -13.77 0.24 -10.56
CA LYS A 44 -14.06 -0.07 -9.15
C LYS A 44 -13.09 0.62 -8.22
N GLN A 45 -13.62 1.04 -7.08
CA GLN A 45 -12.88 1.71 -6.03
C GLN A 45 -12.91 0.85 -4.76
N VAL A 46 -11.77 0.81 -4.07
CA VAL A 46 -11.63 0.18 -2.75
C VAL A 46 -10.89 1.15 -1.85
N THR A 47 -11.47 1.45 -0.69
CA THR A 47 -10.85 2.28 0.33
C THR A 47 -10.21 1.40 1.40
N VAL A 48 -8.98 1.72 1.77
CA VAL A 48 -8.24 1.10 2.88
C VAL A 48 -7.78 2.18 3.86
N LEU A 49 -7.26 1.76 5.00
CA LEU A 49 -6.86 2.67 6.07
C LEU A 49 -5.34 2.63 6.28
N LEU A 50 -4.66 3.75 6.13
CA LEU A 50 -3.25 3.90 6.48
C LEU A 50 -3.14 4.30 7.96
N LYS A 51 -2.60 3.42 8.80
CA LYS A 51 -2.40 3.65 10.24
C LYS A 51 -0.95 4.03 10.53
N ASN A 52 -0.76 5.12 11.27
CA ASN A 52 0.52 5.49 11.85
C ASN A 52 0.60 5.02 13.30
N TYR A 53 1.51 4.10 13.60
CA TYR A 53 1.78 3.62 14.96
C TYR A 53 2.88 4.42 15.66
N CYS A 54 3.54 5.34 14.94
CA CYS A 54 4.57 6.18 15.53
C CYS A 54 3.97 7.25 16.46
N GLN A 55 4.78 7.69 17.42
CA GLN A 55 4.48 8.82 18.30
C GLN A 55 4.68 10.20 17.62
N HIS A 56 5.10 10.22 16.35
CA HIS A 56 5.29 11.43 15.57
C HIS A 56 4.58 11.33 14.22
N LYS A 57 4.36 12.49 13.59
CA LYS A 57 3.78 12.61 12.25
C LYS A 57 4.71 11.98 11.21
N VAL A 58 4.13 11.23 10.27
CA VAL A 58 4.85 10.56 9.18
C VAL A 58 4.33 11.05 7.82
N ASN A 59 5.24 11.26 6.88
CA ASN A 59 4.91 11.53 5.48
C ASN A 59 4.81 10.19 4.73
N PHE A 60 3.85 10.05 3.82
CA PHE A 60 3.72 8.88 2.96
C PHE A 60 3.65 9.28 1.49
N ASN A 61 4.06 8.35 0.63
CA ASN A 61 3.93 8.42 -0.82
C ASN A 61 3.57 7.01 -1.34
N VAL A 62 2.56 6.93 -2.19
CA VAL A 62 2.08 5.71 -2.85
C VAL A 62 2.56 5.78 -4.29
N ARG A 63 3.35 4.78 -4.70
CA ARG A 63 3.87 4.67 -6.06
C ARG A 63 3.16 3.54 -6.79
N PRO A 64 2.82 3.73 -8.07
CA PRO A 64 2.41 2.61 -8.91
C PRO A 64 3.56 1.58 -8.97
N PRO A 65 3.24 0.30 -9.22
CA PRO A 65 4.28 -0.69 -9.45
C PRO A 65 5.14 -0.26 -10.65
N GLU A 66 6.46 -0.25 -10.48
CA GLU A 66 7.39 -0.04 -11.59
C GLU A 66 7.24 -1.23 -12.54
N ASP A 67 6.89 -0.96 -13.80
CA ASP A 67 6.79 -2.00 -14.81
C ASP A 67 8.21 -2.49 -15.13
N PRO A 68 8.58 -3.75 -14.81
CA PRO A 68 9.93 -4.24 -15.10
C PRO A 68 10.25 -4.26 -16.60
N ALA A 69 9.23 -4.15 -17.47
CA ALA A 69 9.42 -4.05 -18.93
C ALA A 69 9.74 -2.64 -19.42
N ALA A 70 9.54 -1.58 -18.61
CA ALA A 70 9.80 -0.20 -19.02
C ALA A 70 11.28 0.21 -18.89
N ALA A 71 12.11 -0.61 -18.24
CA ALA A 71 13.54 -0.31 -18.05
C ALA A 71 14.44 -0.78 -19.22
N GLN A 72 13.88 -1.34 -20.30
CA GLN A 72 14.67 -1.95 -21.38
C GLN A 72 14.57 -1.29 -22.76
N ASN A 73 13.72 -0.28 -22.98
CA ASN A 73 13.66 0.42 -24.26
C ASN A 73 13.74 1.94 -24.07
N ASP A 74 14.97 2.44 -24.01
CA ASP A 74 15.30 3.77 -24.54
C ASP A 74 15.17 3.68 -26.07
N ASP A 75 13.95 3.78 -26.60
CA ASP A 75 13.64 4.48 -27.84
C ASP A 75 12.13 4.42 -28.08
N ASP A 76 11.62 5.53 -28.60
CA ASP A 76 10.32 5.70 -29.22
C ASP A 76 9.12 6.18 -28.38
N SER A 77 8.52 7.24 -28.92
CA SER A 77 7.45 8.04 -28.34
C SER A 77 6.10 7.38 -28.60
N GLN A 78 5.66 6.48 -27.72
CA GLN A 78 4.27 6.02 -27.71
C GLN A 78 3.67 6.13 -26.31
N ALA A 79 2.50 6.77 -26.25
CA ALA A 79 1.69 7.01 -25.07
C ALA A 79 1.82 5.89 -24.03
N GLY A 80 2.53 6.19 -22.94
CA GLY A 80 2.76 5.25 -21.85
C GLY A 80 1.45 4.62 -21.44
N THR A 81 1.37 3.29 -21.53
CA THR A 81 0.24 2.50 -21.08
C THR A 81 0.04 2.77 -19.60
N ALA A 82 -0.82 3.73 -19.27
CA ALA A 82 -1.16 4.08 -17.91
C ALA A 82 -1.62 2.81 -17.20
N THR A 83 -0.93 2.44 -16.12
CA THR A 83 -1.33 1.30 -15.30
C THR A 83 -2.82 1.49 -14.94
N PRO A 84 -3.69 0.50 -15.10
CA PRO A 84 -5.13 0.65 -14.85
C PRO A 84 -5.49 0.86 -13.37
N LEU A 85 -4.50 1.13 -12.51
CA LEU A 85 -4.58 1.29 -11.07
C LEU A 85 -4.14 2.70 -10.68
N ASP A 86 -5.02 3.43 -10.01
CA ASP A 86 -4.77 4.75 -9.41
C ASP A 86 -4.99 4.70 -7.90
N CYS A 87 -4.39 5.61 -7.15
CA CYS A 87 -4.59 5.74 -5.71
C CYS A 87 -4.73 7.21 -5.31
N LYS A 88 -5.72 7.52 -4.46
CA LYS A 88 -5.91 8.87 -3.93
C LYS A 88 -6.05 8.88 -2.41
N PRO A 89 -5.32 9.76 -1.72
CA PRO A 89 -4.20 10.56 -2.24
C PRO A 89 -2.95 9.69 -2.52
N THR A 90 -2.11 10.14 -3.45
CA THR A 90 -0.80 9.52 -3.72
C THR A 90 0.27 9.95 -2.71
N GLU A 91 0.05 11.03 -1.96
CA GLU A 91 0.97 11.49 -0.93
C GLU A 91 0.23 12.23 0.18
N GLY A 92 0.84 12.32 1.35
CA GLY A 92 0.26 13.05 2.45
C GLY A 92 1.03 12.90 3.75
N ARG A 93 0.39 13.35 4.83
CA ARG A 93 0.92 13.26 6.19
C ARG A 93 -0.12 12.65 7.11
N VAL A 94 0.31 11.74 7.97
CA VAL A 94 -0.54 11.11 8.99
C VAL A 94 0.01 11.49 10.36
N ASP A 95 -0.83 12.10 11.19
CA ASP A 95 -0.51 12.42 12.58
C ASP A 95 -0.16 11.17 13.40
N ALA A 96 0.48 11.36 14.54
CA ALA A 96 0.83 10.30 15.46
C ALA A 96 -0.43 9.54 15.92
N GLY A 97 -0.43 8.20 15.82
CA GLY A 97 -1.57 7.39 16.20
C GLY A 97 -2.80 7.55 15.29
N ALA A 98 -2.75 8.37 14.24
CA ALA A 98 -3.90 8.63 13.38
C ALA A 98 -4.06 7.58 12.28
N THR A 99 -5.28 7.51 11.76
CA THR A 99 -5.65 6.67 10.62
C THR A 99 -6.09 7.57 9.47
N TYR A 100 -5.64 7.26 8.25
CA TYR A 100 -5.90 8.07 7.07
C TYR A 100 -6.44 7.20 5.91
N PRO A 101 -7.58 7.54 5.28
CA PRO A 101 -8.15 6.72 4.21
C PRO A 101 -7.37 6.88 2.89
N LEU A 102 -7.10 5.76 2.22
CA LEU A 102 -6.55 5.71 0.86
C LEU A 102 -7.55 4.99 -0.05
N THR A 103 -7.90 5.58 -1.19
CA THR A 103 -8.81 4.98 -2.16
C THR A 103 -8.06 4.56 -3.40
N PHE A 104 -8.01 3.24 -3.62
CA PHE A 104 -7.49 2.66 -4.84
C PHE A 104 -8.61 2.53 -5.87
N SER A 105 -8.36 2.96 -7.10
CA SER A 105 -9.27 2.85 -8.24
C SER A 105 -8.65 1.95 -9.28
N PHE A 106 -9.39 0.96 -9.75
CA PHE A 106 -8.95 0.09 -10.84
C PHE A 106 -9.96 0.12 -12.00
N ASN A 107 -9.46 0.35 -13.20
CA ASN A 107 -10.25 0.39 -14.44
C ASN A 107 -9.63 -0.56 -15.49
N PRO A 108 -10.14 -1.80 -15.63
CA PRO A 108 -9.63 -2.74 -16.62
C PRO A 108 -9.92 -2.23 -18.04
N ALA A 109 -8.88 -1.77 -18.73
CA ALA A 109 -8.96 -1.46 -20.15
C ALA A 109 -9.25 -2.74 -20.94
N MET A 110 -10.15 -2.62 -21.92
CA MET A 110 -10.39 -3.69 -22.88
C MET A 110 -9.11 -3.85 -23.71
N ARG A 111 -8.38 -4.96 -23.55
CA ARG A 111 -7.43 -5.35 -24.59
C ARG A 111 -8.31 -5.76 -25.77
N GLU A 112 -8.36 -4.94 -26.82
CA GLU A 112 -8.81 -5.41 -28.12
C GLU A 112 -7.94 -6.61 -28.48
N THR A 113 -8.47 -7.81 -28.31
CA THR A 113 -7.99 -8.95 -29.09
C THR A 113 -8.30 -8.60 -30.53
N ALA A 114 -7.28 -8.10 -31.23
CA ALA A 114 -7.27 -7.99 -32.68
C ALA A 114 -7.80 -9.32 -33.24
N ARG A 115 -9.03 -9.31 -33.73
CA ARG A 115 -9.59 -10.41 -34.51
C ARG A 115 -8.83 -10.41 -35.83
N GLY A 116 -7.87 -11.32 -35.95
CA GLY A 116 -7.45 -11.89 -37.22
C GLY A 116 -8.39 -13.01 -37.61
#